data_AF-A0A367IJ70-F1
#
_entry.id   AF-A0A367IJ70-F1
#
_cell.length_a   1.000
_cell.length_b   1.000
_cell.length_c   1.000
_cell.angle_alpha   90.00
_cell.angle_beta   90.00
_cell.angle_gamma   90.00
#
_symmetry.space_group_name_H-M   'P 1'
#
loop_
_entity.id
_entity.type
_entity.pdbx_description
1 polymer ?
#
loop_
_entity_poly.entity_id
_entity_poly.type
_entity_poly.pdbx_seq_one_letter_code
_entity_poly.pdbx_strand_id
1 'polypeptide(L)'
;LGIGIYGLPTTFDEVKHKPNDNIEIEEDLIPNECPAGSVAEHKEMLNHIQPFIDQNMSIKPGSFCTISESVITIDTPDGVTSYRRQYPLPESCKQAIRETVDKWLKEGTIVRAPANTSWNSALTVVSKRNSKGEITGHR
;
A
#
# COMPACT_ATOMS: atom_id res chain seq x y z
N LEU A 1 -12.70 -14.80 35.60
CA LEU A 1 -12.40 -16.24 35.45
C LEU A 1 -11.23 -16.37 34.49
N GLY A 2 -10.02 -16.56 35.02
CA GLY A 2 -8.80 -16.79 34.25
C GLY A 2 -8.55 -18.27 34.13
N ILE A 3 -8.78 -18.82 32.95
CA ILE A 3 -8.33 -20.16 32.57
C ILE A 3 -7.57 -19.98 31.27
N GLY A 4 -6.25 -20.18 31.32
CA GLY A 4 -5.42 -20.37 30.15
C GLY A 4 -4.80 -21.76 30.22
N ILE A 5 -4.78 -22.46 29.10
CA ILE A 5 -4.14 -23.78 29.01
C ILE A 5 -2.70 -23.53 28.58
N TYR A 6 -1.76 -23.78 29.48
CA TYR A 6 -0.32 -23.68 29.24
C TYR A 6 0.36 -24.96 29.73
N GLY A 7 1.39 -25.41 29.00
CA GLY A 7 2.17 -26.59 29.39
C GLY A 7 1.68 -27.93 28.82
N LEU A 8 0.78 -27.93 27.82
CA LEU A 8 0.56 -29.14 27.03
C LEU A 8 1.76 -29.34 26.09
N PRO A 9 2.44 -30.50 26.13
CA PRO A 9 3.36 -30.86 25.06
C PRO A 9 2.53 -31.08 23.79
N THR A 10 2.46 -30.08 22.92
CA THR A 10 1.96 -30.28 21.56
C THR A 10 3.08 -30.97 20.79
N THR A 11 2.98 -32.28 20.62
CA THR A 11 3.53 -32.85 19.39
C THR A 11 2.66 -32.26 18.29
N PHE A 12 3.26 -31.44 17.41
CA PHE A 12 2.81 -31.52 16.03
C PHE A 12 3.10 -32.96 15.68
N ASP A 13 2.15 -33.85 15.90
CA ASP A 13 2.21 -35.14 15.26
C ASP A 13 2.52 -34.79 13.83
N GLU A 14 3.63 -35.35 13.35
CA GLU A 14 3.96 -35.39 11.95
C GLU A 14 2.83 -36.17 11.28
N VAL A 15 1.64 -35.57 11.19
CA VAL A 15 0.85 -35.64 10.00
C VAL A 15 1.80 -35.03 8.99
N LYS A 16 2.67 -35.91 8.47
CA LYS A 16 3.09 -35.88 7.10
C LYS A 16 1.75 -35.88 6.36
N HIS A 17 1.18 -34.69 6.21
CA HIS A 17 0.72 -34.31 4.91
C HIS A 17 1.92 -34.65 4.04
N LYS A 18 1.91 -35.86 3.49
CA LYS A 18 2.45 -36.02 2.16
C LYS A 18 1.86 -34.81 1.47
N PRO A 19 2.68 -33.86 0.98
CA PRO A 19 2.15 -32.96 -0.01
C PRO A 19 1.44 -33.92 -0.96
N ASN A 20 0.18 -33.65 -1.28
CA ASN A 20 -0.40 -34.42 -2.35
C ASN A 20 0.46 -34.00 -3.55
N ASP A 21 1.54 -34.76 -3.80
CA ASP A 21 2.51 -34.50 -4.86
C ASP A 21 1.81 -34.63 -6.23
N ASN A 22 0.54 -35.05 -6.22
CA ASN A 22 -0.41 -35.06 -7.31
C ASN A 22 -1.31 -33.81 -7.36
N ILE A 23 -0.98 -32.71 -6.68
CA ILE A 23 -1.42 -31.41 -7.18
C ILE A 23 -0.50 -31.16 -8.37
N GLU A 24 -0.95 -31.58 -9.55
CA GLU A 24 -0.44 -31.05 -10.80
C GLU A 24 -0.62 -29.54 -10.70
N ILE A 25 0.44 -28.84 -10.28
CA ILE A 25 0.53 -27.41 -10.50
C ILE A 25 0.64 -27.34 -12.02
N GLU A 26 -0.46 -26.99 -12.69
CA GLU A 26 -0.43 -26.72 -14.12
C GLU A 26 0.73 -25.75 -14.36
N GLU A 27 1.82 -26.24 -14.97
CA GLU A 27 3.04 -25.47 -15.20
C GLU A 27 2.78 -24.23 -16.08
N ASP A 28 1.61 -24.19 -16.72
CA ASP A 28 1.16 -23.18 -17.66
C ASP A 28 0.16 -22.16 -17.07
N LEU A 29 0.06 -22.03 -15.74
CA LEU A 29 -0.76 -20.96 -15.14
C LEU A 29 -0.16 -19.58 -15.45
N ILE A 30 -0.69 -18.91 -16.47
CA ILE A 30 -0.32 -17.55 -16.83
C ILE A 30 -1.01 -16.57 -15.87
N PRO A 31 -0.25 -15.70 -15.16
CA PRO A 31 -0.83 -14.72 -14.26
C PRO A 31 -1.88 -13.85 -14.95
N ASN A 32 -3.04 -13.69 -14.32
CA ASN A 32 -4.22 -12.96 -14.85
C ASN A 32 -4.94 -13.62 -16.04
N GLU A 33 -4.56 -14.82 -16.47
CA GLU A 33 -5.24 -15.58 -17.54
C GLU A 33 -5.92 -16.86 -17.04
N CYS A 34 -6.07 -16.99 -15.73
CA CYS A 34 -6.82 -18.08 -15.09
C CYS A 34 -8.00 -17.50 -14.27
N PRO A 35 -9.05 -16.97 -14.93
CA PRO A 35 -10.24 -16.50 -14.22
C PRO A 35 -10.95 -17.68 -13.55
N ALA A 36 -11.39 -17.51 -12.31
CA ALA A 36 -12.21 -18.50 -11.64
C ALA A 36 -13.62 -18.54 -12.26
N GLY A 37 -14.11 -19.74 -12.56
CA GLY A 37 -15.44 -19.96 -13.14
C GLY A 37 -15.48 -19.85 -14.67
N SER A 38 -16.67 -19.96 -15.24
CA SER A 38 -16.89 -19.81 -16.68
C SER A 38 -16.83 -18.33 -17.12
N VAL A 39 -16.56 -18.10 -18.40
CA VAL A 39 -16.54 -16.75 -18.99
C VAL A 39 -17.88 -16.02 -18.78
N ALA A 40 -18.99 -16.76 -18.79
CA ALA A 40 -20.33 -16.20 -18.55
C ALA A 40 -20.51 -15.72 -17.10
N GLU A 41 -20.14 -16.56 -16.13
CA GLU A 41 -20.20 -16.23 -14.69
C GLU A 41 -19.28 -15.05 -14.35
N HIS A 42 -18.06 -15.03 -14.89
CA HIS A 42 -17.14 -13.92 -14.70
C HIS A 42 -17.69 -12.60 -15.25
N LYS A 43 -18.31 -12.64 -16.44
CA LYS A 43 -18.95 -11.46 -17.04
C LYS A 43 -20.13 -10.97 -16.20
N GLU A 44 -20.96 -11.88 -15.70
CA GLU A 44 -22.09 -11.54 -14.83
C GLU A 44 -21.62 -10.92 -13.51
N MET A 45 -20.60 -11.50 -12.88
CA MET A 45 -19.96 -10.96 -11.68
C MET A 45 -19.42 -9.54 -11.93
N LEU A 46 -18.67 -9.34 -13.01
CA LEU A 46 -18.14 -8.02 -13.34
C LEU A 46 -19.25 -6.99 -13.57
N ASN A 47 -20.31 -7.35 -14.29
CA ASN A 47 -21.46 -6.47 -14.49
C ASN A 47 -22.12 -6.08 -13.15
N HIS A 48 -22.18 -7.00 -12.20
CA HIS A 48 -22.74 -6.74 -10.87
C HIS A 48 -21.83 -5.81 -10.03
N ILE A 49 -20.51 -5.96 -10.15
CA ILE A 49 -19.53 -5.18 -9.37
C ILE A 49 -19.25 -3.80 -10.00
N GLN A 50 -19.40 -3.66 -11.33
CA GLN A 50 -19.13 -2.43 -12.08
C GLN A 50 -19.72 -1.15 -11.47
N PRO A 51 -21.01 -1.09 -11.05
CA PRO A 51 -21.55 0.13 -10.45
C PRO A 51 -20.82 0.54 -9.16
N PHE A 52 -20.33 -0.42 -8.37
CA PHE A 52 -19.56 -0.12 -7.16
C PHE A 52 -18.13 0.35 -7.50
N ILE A 53 -17.53 -0.20 -8.56
CA ILE A 53 -16.25 0.30 -9.09
C ILE A 53 -16.42 1.75 -9.56
N ASP A 54 -17.46 2.04 -10.31
CA ASP A 54 -17.73 3.39 -10.83
C ASP A 54 -17.95 4.40 -9.70
N GLN A 55 -18.70 4.00 -8.66
CA GLN A 55 -18.86 4.80 -7.44
C GLN A 55 -17.53 5.05 -6.73
N ASN A 56 -16.70 4.01 -6.56
CA ASN A 56 -15.38 4.15 -5.94
C ASN A 56 -14.46 5.05 -6.76
N MET A 57 -14.51 4.98 -8.09
CA MET A 57 -13.74 5.83 -9.01
C MET A 57 -14.17 7.30 -8.97
N SER A 58 -15.43 7.57 -8.59
CA SER A 58 -15.95 8.94 -8.45
C SER A 58 -15.47 9.65 -7.17
N ILE A 59 -14.88 8.92 -6.22
CA ILE A 59 -14.34 9.47 -4.99
C ILE A 59 -13.18 10.41 -5.32
N LYS A 60 -13.28 11.66 -4.86
CA LYS A 60 -12.24 12.66 -5.13
C LYS A 60 -10.92 12.25 -4.48
N PRO A 61 -9.79 12.36 -5.20
CA PRO A 61 -8.46 12.23 -4.60
C PRO A 61 -8.32 13.17 -3.39
N GLY A 62 -7.72 12.67 -2.31
CA GLY A 62 -7.54 13.45 -1.06
C GLY A 62 -8.78 13.52 -0.16
N SER A 63 -9.87 12.84 -0.49
CA SER A 63 -10.98 12.67 0.46
C SER A 63 -10.57 11.78 1.63
N PHE A 64 -11.01 12.15 2.83
CA PHE A 64 -10.77 11.38 4.04
C PHE A 64 -11.82 10.30 4.23
N CYS A 65 -11.44 9.22 4.90
CA CYS A 65 -12.39 8.20 5.33
C CYS A 65 -13.40 8.83 6.31
N THR A 66 -14.68 8.50 6.14
CA THR A 66 -15.78 9.05 6.95
C THR A 66 -15.93 8.35 8.30
N ILE A 67 -15.26 7.21 8.49
CA ILE A 67 -15.29 6.41 9.71
C ILE A 67 -14.41 7.08 10.76
N SER A 68 -14.93 7.32 11.96
CA SER A 68 -14.21 8.00 13.04
C SER A 68 -12.93 7.28 13.47
N GLU A 69 -12.96 5.96 13.44
CA GLU A 69 -11.88 5.04 13.79
C GLU A 69 -10.71 5.10 12.80
N SER A 70 -10.89 5.76 11.65
CA SER A 70 -9.81 6.02 10.70
C SER A 70 -8.86 7.13 11.14
N VAL A 71 -9.25 7.92 12.16
CA VAL A 71 -8.43 9.00 12.70
C VAL A 71 -7.49 8.44 13.78
N ILE A 72 -6.19 8.45 13.49
CA ILE A 72 -5.15 8.04 14.42
C ILE A 72 -4.45 9.29 14.94
N THR A 73 -4.43 9.46 16.27
CA THR A 73 -3.69 10.53 16.94
C THR A 73 -2.36 10.01 17.45
N ILE A 74 -1.28 10.76 17.21
CA ILE A 74 0.05 10.47 17.71
C ILE A 74 0.44 11.60 18.65
N ASP A 75 0.52 11.29 19.95
CA ASP A 75 0.89 12.27 20.96
C ASP A 75 2.42 12.46 20.98
N THR A 76 2.85 13.70 20.84
CA THR A 76 4.27 14.09 20.96
C THR A 76 4.48 14.88 22.25
N PRO A 77 5.56 14.64 23.02
CA PRO A 77 5.83 15.42 24.22
C PRO A 77 5.99 16.92 23.90
N ASP A 78 5.52 17.77 24.81
CA ASP A 78 5.61 19.21 24.66
C ASP A 78 7.05 19.68 24.46
N GLY A 79 7.26 20.54 23.46
CA GLY A 79 8.57 21.12 23.15
C GLY A 79 9.56 20.15 22.47
N VAL A 80 9.21 18.88 22.27
CA VAL A 80 10.07 17.89 21.59
C VAL A 80 9.70 17.84 20.10
N THR A 81 10.68 18.10 19.23
CA THR A 81 10.47 18.17 17.78
C THR A 81 11.57 17.43 17.04
N SER A 82 11.24 16.86 15.88
CA SER A 82 12.23 16.24 14.99
C SER A 82 12.54 17.16 13.82
N TYR A 83 13.80 17.61 13.75
CA TYR A 83 14.29 18.42 12.65
C TYR A 83 15.55 17.80 12.02
N ARG A 84 15.47 17.53 10.72
CA ARG A 84 16.61 17.12 9.90
C ARG A 84 16.69 17.99 8.66
N ARG A 85 17.85 18.56 8.37
CA ARG A 85 18.07 19.35 7.14
C ARG A 85 17.92 18.47 5.90
N GLN A 86 17.34 19.02 4.83
CA GLN A 86 17.25 18.34 3.53
C GLN A 86 18.63 17.99 2.97
N TYR A 87 18.82 16.73 2.60
CA TYR A 87 20.03 16.27 1.93
C TYR A 87 20.13 16.84 0.50
N PRO A 88 21.35 17.00 -0.04
CA PRO A 88 21.52 17.35 -1.44
C PRO A 88 20.78 16.36 -2.35
N LEU A 89 19.94 16.90 -3.23
CA LEU A 89 19.18 16.10 -4.19
C LEU A 89 19.91 16.07 -5.55
N PRO A 90 20.01 14.91 -6.22
CA PRO A 90 20.56 14.84 -7.56
C PRO A 90 19.78 15.72 -8.55
N GLU A 91 20.48 16.49 -9.38
CA GLU A 91 19.85 17.39 -10.37
C GLU A 91 18.88 16.65 -11.31
N SER A 92 19.26 15.44 -11.74
CA SER A 92 18.46 14.59 -12.61
C SER A 92 17.07 14.28 -12.05
N CYS A 93 16.93 14.24 -10.72
CA CYS A 93 15.68 13.87 -10.06
C CYS A 93 14.81 15.08 -9.67
N LYS A 94 15.35 16.31 -9.69
CA LYS A 94 14.62 17.49 -9.22
C LYS A 94 13.34 17.76 -10.00
N GLN A 95 13.34 17.50 -11.30
CA GLN A 95 12.16 17.71 -12.13
C GLN A 95 11.04 16.74 -11.75
N ALA A 96 11.36 15.45 -11.60
CA ALA A 96 10.39 14.43 -11.17
C ALA A 96 9.83 14.71 -9.76
N ILE A 97 10.68 15.18 -8.83
CA ILE A 97 10.25 15.59 -7.50
C ILE A 97 9.28 16.76 -7.59
N ARG A 98 9.61 17.79 -8.38
CA ARG A 98 8.76 18.98 -8.54
C ARG A 98 7.39 18.62 -9.09
N GLU A 99 7.33 17.81 -10.15
CA GLU A 99 6.08 17.34 -10.73
C GLU A 99 5.22 16.56 -9.73
N THR A 100 5.86 15.73 -8.89
CA THR A 100 5.17 14.97 -7.84
C THR A 100 4.62 15.89 -6.74
N VAL A 101 5.42 16.87 -6.29
CA VAL A 101 5.01 17.86 -5.28
C VAL A 101 3.86 18.72 -5.82
N ASP A 102 3.95 19.19 -7.06
CA ASP A 102 2.91 20.01 -7.69
C ASP A 102 1.61 19.22 -7.86
N LYS A 103 1.71 17.93 -8.23
CA LYS A 103 0.56 17.01 -8.28
C LYS A 103 -0.09 16.89 -6.90
N TRP A 104 0.67 16.62 -5.84
CA TRP A 104 0.13 16.48 -4.48
C TRP A 104 -0.48 17.78 -3.94
N LEU A 105 0.11 18.94 -4.29
CA LEU A 105 -0.46 20.25 -3.96
C LEU A 105 -1.80 20.45 -4.67
N LYS A 106 -1.89 20.10 -5.97
CA LYS A 106 -3.13 20.21 -6.75
C LYS A 106 -4.22 19.25 -6.25
N GLU A 107 -3.85 18.04 -5.87
CA GLU A 107 -4.77 17.02 -5.31
C GLU A 107 -5.15 17.32 -3.86
N GLY A 108 -4.49 18.28 -3.19
CA GLY A 108 -4.74 18.60 -1.78
C GLY A 108 -4.21 17.56 -0.80
N THR A 109 -3.34 16.65 -1.25
CA THR A 109 -2.69 15.65 -0.38
C THR A 109 -1.67 16.30 0.55
N ILE A 110 -1.03 17.39 0.10
CA ILE A 110 -0.11 18.19 0.92
C ILE A 110 -0.52 19.67 0.90
N VAL A 111 -0.16 20.39 1.95
CA VAL A 111 -0.37 21.84 2.08
C VAL A 111 0.92 22.52 2.50
N ARG A 112 1.05 23.81 2.23
CA ARG A 112 2.20 24.59 2.70
C ARG A 112 2.18 24.70 4.22
N ALA A 113 3.27 24.27 4.85
CA ALA A 113 3.47 24.43 6.29
C ALA A 113 3.66 25.92 6.66
N PRO A 114 3.30 26.31 7.91
CA PRO A 114 3.63 27.63 8.44
C PRO A 114 5.14 27.90 8.44
N ALA A 115 5.54 29.17 8.29
CA ALA A 115 6.95 29.56 8.15
C ALA A 115 7.82 29.23 9.38
N ASN A 116 7.23 29.09 10.56
CA ASN A 116 7.90 28.84 11.83
C ASN A 116 7.76 27.39 12.32
N THR A 117 7.59 26.42 11.42
CA THR A 117 7.58 25.00 11.80
C THR A 117 8.95 24.54 12.30
N SER A 118 8.96 23.91 13.47
CA SER A 118 10.12 23.23 14.06
C SER A 118 10.32 21.80 13.52
N TRP A 119 9.38 21.30 12.73
CA TRP A 119 9.40 19.94 12.19
C TRP A 119 9.96 19.91 10.78
N ASN A 120 10.93 19.03 10.52
CA ASN A 120 11.36 18.72 9.15
C ASN A 120 11.94 17.31 9.03
N SER A 121 11.53 16.59 8.00
CA SER A 121 12.08 15.30 7.61
C SER A 121 12.65 15.42 6.20
N ALA A 122 13.90 14.97 6.00
CA ALA A 122 14.54 15.06 4.70
C ALA A 122 13.93 14.07 3.70
N LEU A 123 13.63 14.55 2.49
CA LEU A 123 13.19 13.74 1.37
C LEU A 123 14.36 12.96 0.77
N THR A 124 14.09 11.73 0.39
CA THR A 124 15.02 10.85 -0.33
C THR A 124 14.36 10.35 -1.60
N VAL A 125 15.12 10.23 -2.68
CA VAL A 125 14.61 9.73 -3.96
C VAL A 125 15.09 8.31 -4.19
N VAL A 126 14.18 7.42 -4.54
CA VAL A 126 14.43 6.02 -4.82
C VAL A 126 13.91 5.66 -6.21
N SER A 127 14.66 4.88 -6.97
CA SER A 127 14.19 4.37 -8.26
C SER A 127 13.19 3.23 -8.05
N LYS A 128 12.03 3.32 -8.69
CA LYS A 128 11.04 2.25 -8.74
C LYS A 128 11.40 1.31 -9.89
N ARG A 129 11.48 0.01 -9.61
CA ARG A 129 11.69 -1.03 -10.63
C ARG A 129 10.41 -1.81 -10.92
N ASN A 130 10.24 -2.27 -12.15
CA ASN A 130 9.17 -3.22 -12.51
C ASN A 130 9.58 -4.67 -12.15
N SER A 131 8.68 -5.63 -12.39
CA SER A 131 8.94 -7.06 -12.18
C SER A 131 10.12 -7.61 -13.01
N LYS A 132 10.50 -6.93 -14.09
CA LYS A 132 11.66 -7.25 -14.94
C LYS A 132 12.96 -6.56 -14.49
N GLY A 133 12.90 -5.74 -13.43
CA GLY A 133 14.06 -5.03 -12.87
C GLY A 133 14.39 -3.68 -13.53
N GLU A 134 13.60 -3.25 -14.51
CA GLU A 134 13.78 -1.98 -15.24
C GLU A 134 13.23 -0.80 -14.44
N ILE A 135 13.89 0.36 -14.53
CA ILE A 135 13.46 1.57 -13.81
C ILE A 135 12.23 2.16 -14.51
N THR A 136 11.12 2.24 -13.79
CA THR A 136 9.83 2.77 -14.28
C THR A 136 9.49 4.14 -13.74
N GLY A 137 10.25 4.65 -12.77
CA GLY A 137 10.05 5.99 -12.22
C GLY A 137 10.90 6.24 -10.99
N HIS A 138 10.73 7.42 -10.40
CA HIS A 138 11.33 7.81 -9.13
C HIS A 138 10.22 8.04 -8.09
N ARG A 139 10.46 7.59 -6.86
CA ARG A 139 9.59 7.81 -5.69
C ARG A 139 10.35 8.56 -4.61
#